data_AF-A0A939BEA0-F1
#
_entry.id   AF-A0A939BEA0-F1
#
_cell.length_a   1.000
_cell.length_b   1.000
_cell.length_c   1.000
_cell.angle_alpha   90.00
_cell.angle_beta   90.00
_cell.angle_gamma   90.00
#
_symmetry.space_group_name_H-M   'P 1'
#
loop_
_entity.id
_entity.type
_entity.pdbx_description
1 polymer ?
#
loop_
_entity_poly.entity_id
_entity_poly.type
_entity_poly.pdbx_seq_one_letter_code
_entity_poly.pdbx_strand_id
1 'polypeptide(L)'
;MKRMLLAGEAMGLFIAGEEGSLSNVSHFSSAIAGAEYNVAVGLTRLEYCVSYLTKVGDDPFGEKIRNALTLQGIDTSLVQTDASHATGFMFKGKTAKGDPDIAYFRKGSAASTLSAADVDAIDFSSFDAVHVTGILAGISSSACEAAEAGLCRKHSCKRVSLIRSKRLQERLFVWRRSIAETKSVRAKKQSVRRVQKRLSLFLSHVAAGNRDCYTETRTKNKTPSGIGGSIRRNIIWQFQSP
;
A
#
# COMPACT_ATOMS: atom_id res chain seq x y z
N MET A 1 19.73 -17.17 -9.17
CA MET A 1 19.68 -16.47 -7.87
C MET A 1 18.32 -15.78 -7.74
N LYS A 2 17.66 -15.81 -6.57
CA LYS A 2 16.34 -15.17 -6.39
C LYS A 2 16.49 -13.65 -6.26
N ARG A 3 15.62 -12.88 -6.93
CA ARG A 3 15.69 -11.40 -6.96
C ARG A 3 14.63 -10.77 -6.07
N MET A 4 15.06 -10.07 -5.02
CA MET A 4 14.22 -9.48 -3.98
C MET A 4 14.19 -7.96 -4.13
N LEU A 5 13.00 -7.36 -4.12
CA LEU A 5 12.84 -5.91 -4.01
C LEU A 5 12.47 -5.54 -2.58
N LEU A 6 13.21 -4.63 -1.98
CA LEU A 6 12.88 -4.04 -0.68
C LEU A 6 12.58 -2.56 -0.87
N ALA A 7 11.52 -2.06 -0.22
CA ALA A 7 11.21 -0.63 -0.23
C ALA A 7 11.07 -0.13 1.20
N GLY A 8 11.83 0.90 1.55
CA GLY A 8 11.88 1.42 2.91
C GLY A 8 12.71 2.67 3.04
N GLU A 9 12.71 3.23 4.25
CA GLU A 9 13.54 4.38 4.60
C GLU A 9 14.83 3.90 5.28
N ALA A 10 15.96 4.23 4.67
CA ALA A 10 17.26 4.18 5.34
C ALA A 10 17.56 5.58 5.90
N MET A 11 18.17 5.62 7.08
CA MET A 11 18.43 6.84 7.84
C MET A 11 19.86 6.86 8.39
N GLY A 12 20.37 8.06 8.62
CA GLY A 12 21.51 8.25 9.52
C GLY A 12 21.16 7.81 10.95
N LEU A 13 22.12 7.22 11.65
CA LEU A 13 21.96 6.85 13.06
C LEU A 13 23.14 7.37 13.87
N PHE A 14 22.84 8.13 14.92
CA PHE A 14 23.78 8.47 15.97
C PHE A 14 23.52 7.61 17.20
N ILE A 15 24.52 6.87 17.65
CA ILE A 15 24.43 5.97 18.80
C ILE A 15 25.25 6.57 19.94
N ALA A 16 24.60 6.82 21.08
CA ALA A 16 25.24 7.35 22.27
C ALA A 16 26.35 6.41 22.77
N GLY A 17 27.54 6.95 23.03
CA GLY A 17 28.65 6.21 23.64
C GLY A 17 28.47 5.96 25.14
N GLU A 18 27.67 6.80 25.78
CA GLU A 18 27.50 6.92 27.23
C GLU A 18 26.03 6.79 27.61
N GLU A 19 25.76 6.34 28.84
CA GLU A 19 24.39 6.24 29.38
C GLU A 19 23.86 7.62 29.81
N GLY A 20 22.55 7.80 29.71
CA GLY A 20 21.86 9.02 30.12
C GLY A 20 20.87 9.54 29.07
N SER A 21 20.26 10.69 29.37
CA SER A 21 19.40 11.40 28.41
C SER A 21 20.19 11.80 27.17
N LEU A 22 19.57 11.71 25.99
CA LEU A 22 20.17 12.15 24.73
C LEU A 22 20.66 13.61 24.76
N SER A 23 20.04 14.46 25.58
CA SER A 23 20.46 15.86 25.76
C SER A 23 21.80 16.03 26.47
N ASN A 24 22.27 15.00 27.19
CA ASN A 24 23.47 15.07 28.03
C ASN A 24 24.63 14.25 27.44
N VAL A 25 24.39 13.50 26.37
CA VAL A 25 25.42 12.70 25.70
C VAL A 25 26.29 13.61 24.84
N SER A 26 27.60 13.53 25.01
CA SER A 26 28.56 14.33 24.23
C SER A 26 29.18 13.56 23.05
N HIS A 27 29.20 12.22 23.12
CA HIS A 27 29.84 11.37 22.11
C HIS A 27 28.85 10.46 21.41
N PHE A 28 28.82 10.54 20.08
CA PHE A 28 28.02 9.67 19.23
C PHE A 28 28.88 8.96 18.20
N SER A 29 28.64 7.66 18.03
CA SER A 29 29.12 6.93 16.86
C SER A 29 28.06 6.99 15.76
N SER A 30 28.50 6.97 14.50
CA SER A 30 27.59 7.09 13.35
C SER A 30 27.40 5.75 12.64
N ALA A 31 26.16 5.38 12.38
CA ALA A 31 25.76 4.16 11.67
C ALA A 31 24.62 4.47 10.68
N ILE A 32 24.03 3.43 10.09
CA ILE A 32 22.82 3.51 9.28
C ILE A 32 21.73 2.72 10.02
N ALA A 33 20.52 3.29 10.05
CA ALA A 33 19.32 2.61 10.51
C ALA A 33 18.35 2.41 9.35
N GLY A 34 17.50 1.40 9.44
CA GLY A 34 16.44 1.14 8.48
C GLY A 34 15.96 -0.29 8.60
N ALA A 35 14.66 -0.50 8.78
CA ALA A 35 14.13 -1.85 8.96
C ALA A 35 14.34 -2.69 7.70
N GLU A 36 13.91 -2.17 6.55
CA GLU A 36 14.12 -2.83 5.27
C GLU A 36 15.59 -2.86 4.87
N TYR A 37 16.38 -1.85 5.20
CA TYR A 37 17.84 -1.86 5.00
C TYR A 37 18.50 -3.05 5.70
N ASN A 38 18.17 -3.29 6.97
CA ASN A 38 18.72 -4.41 7.73
C ASN A 38 18.32 -5.77 7.12
N VAL A 39 17.08 -5.89 6.63
CA VAL A 39 16.64 -7.11 5.91
C VAL A 39 17.38 -7.26 4.59
N ALA A 40 17.60 -6.18 3.84
CA ALA A 40 18.33 -6.18 2.58
C ALA A 40 19.76 -6.71 2.78
N VAL A 41 20.48 -6.20 3.79
CA VAL A 41 21.81 -6.66 4.18
C VAL A 41 21.81 -8.13 4.61
N GLY A 42 20.79 -8.57 5.35
CA GLY A 42 20.65 -9.98 5.71
C GLY A 42 20.45 -10.88 4.49
N LEU A 43 19.67 -10.44 3.51
CA LEU A 43 19.38 -11.19 2.29
C LEU A 43 20.59 -11.30 1.37
N THR A 44 21.42 -10.26 1.25
CA THR A 44 22.66 -10.34 0.45
C THR A 44 23.65 -11.35 1.03
N ARG A 45 23.75 -11.44 2.37
CA ARG A 45 24.55 -12.47 3.05
C ARG A 45 24.04 -13.90 2.85
N LEU A 46 22.75 -14.04 2.53
CA LEU A 46 22.12 -15.32 2.16
C LEU A 46 22.12 -15.55 0.64
N GLU A 47 22.96 -14.82 -0.09
CA GLU A 47 23.16 -14.96 -1.55
C GLU A 47 21.89 -14.68 -2.38
N TYR A 48 21.03 -13.78 -1.91
CA TYR A 48 19.95 -13.23 -2.74
C TYR A 48 20.45 -12.00 -3.51
N CYS A 49 19.95 -11.81 -4.73
CA CYS A 49 20.07 -10.54 -5.42
C CYS A 49 19.04 -9.57 -4.82
N VAL A 50 19.49 -8.42 -4.35
CA VAL A 50 18.62 -7.45 -3.66
C VAL A 50 18.67 -6.11 -4.38
N SER A 51 17.50 -5.54 -4.69
CA SER A 51 17.34 -4.15 -5.10
C SER A 51 16.62 -3.37 -4.00
N TYR A 52 17.00 -2.11 -3.81
CA TYR A 52 16.45 -1.27 -2.74
C TYR A 52 15.80 0.00 -3.30
N LEU A 53 14.48 0.10 -3.16
CA LEU A 53 13.69 1.28 -3.52
C LEU A 53 13.68 2.27 -2.36
N THR A 54 14.32 3.42 -2.54
CA THR A 54 14.29 4.51 -1.58
C THR A 54 14.61 5.87 -2.21
N LYS A 55 14.45 6.94 -1.44
CA LYS A 55 14.97 8.27 -1.77
C LYS A 55 15.83 8.76 -0.61
N VAL A 56 16.98 9.31 -0.93
CA VAL A 56 17.89 9.95 0.02
C VAL A 56 18.17 11.37 -0.43
N GLY A 57 18.55 12.24 0.51
CA GLY A 57 18.91 13.62 0.19
C GLY A 57 20.25 13.73 -0.54
N ASP A 58 20.50 14.90 -1.12
CA ASP A 58 21.83 15.32 -1.56
C ASP A 58 22.65 15.86 -0.38
N ASP A 59 22.96 14.97 0.56
CA ASP A 59 23.63 15.30 1.82
C ASP A 59 24.57 14.16 2.27
N PRO A 60 25.43 14.39 3.28
CA PRO A 60 26.39 13.38 3.72
C PRO A 60 25.77 12.07 4.23
N PHE A 61 24.54 12.10 4.77
CA PHE A 61 23.86 10.87 5.15
C PHE A 61 23.37 10.11 3.92
N GLY A 62 22.83 10.82 2.93
CA GLY A 62 22.43 10.23 1.66
C GLY A 62 23.60 9.58 0.94
N GLU A 63 24.77 10.25 0.93
CA GLU A 63 26.01 9.67 0.40
C GLU A 63 26.43 8.42 1.17
N LYS A 64 26.45 8.49 2.51
CA LYS A 64 26.79 7.35 3.37
C LYS A 64 25.89 6.14 3.12
N ILE A 65 24.58 6.36 2.94
CA ILE A 65 23.60 5.30 2.67
C ILE A 65 23.84 4.67 1.29
N ARG A 66 24.01 5.49 0.24
CA ARG A 66 24.31 4.98 -1.12
C ARG A 66 25.57 4.13 -1.12
N ASN A 67 26.65 4.63 -0.49
CA ASN A 67 27.92 3.92 -0.39
C ASN A 67 27.78 2.59 0.37
N ALA A 68 27.00 2.58 1.45
CA ALA A 68 26.76 1.36 2.21
C ALA A 68 25.94 0.32 1.43
N LEU A 69 24.92 0.75 0.68
CA LEU A 69 24.15 -0.16 -0.18
C LEU A 69 25.05 -0.81 -1.24
N THR A 70 25.86 0.00 -1.94
CA THR A 70 26.82 -0.49 -2.93
C THR A 70 27.82 -1.47 -2.31
N LEU A 71 28.38 -1.14 -1.14
CA LEU A 71 29.34 -2.00 -0.43
C LEU A 71 28.73 -3.36 -0.02
N GLN A 72 27.43 -3.41 0.26
CA GLN A 72 26.72 -4.65 0.61
C GLN A 72 26.27 -5.45 -0.62
N GLY A 73 26.61 -5.02 -1.84
CA GLY A 73 26.18 -5.66 -3.09
C GLY A 73 24.69 -5.51 -3.38
N ILE A 74 24.06 -4.47 -2.82
CA ILE A 74 22.64 -4.16 -3.05
C ILE A 74 22.56 -3.28 -4.30
N ASP A 75 21.69 -3.65 -5.24
CA ASP A 75 21.41 -2.87 -6.43
C ASP A 75 20.74 -1.52 -6.07
N THR A 76 21.43 -0.44 -6.45
CA THR A 76 21.06 0.94 -6.17
C THR A 76 20.35 1.63 -7.34
N SER A 77 19.98 0.91 -8.41
CA SER A 77 19.28 1.48 -9.58
C SER A 77 17.94 2.15 -9.22
N LEU A 78 17.35 1.77 -8.09
CA LEU A 78 16.09 2.31 -7.56
C LEU A 78 16.29 3.28 -6.38
N VAL A 79 17.53 3.71 -6.12
CA VAL A 79 17.86 4.69 -5.07
C VAL A 79 17.97 6.06 -5.72
N GLN A 80 16.96 6.91 -5.52
CA GLN A 80 16.99 8.27 -6.05
C GLN A 80 17.62 9.24 -5.07
N THR A 81 18.26 10.27 -5.60
CA THR A 81 18.75 11.42 -4.82
C THR A 81 17.79 12.60 -5.00
N ASP A 82 17.28 13.12 -3.90
CA ASP A 82 16.35 14.25 -3.84
C ASP A 82 17.10 15.48 -3.30
N ALA A 83 17.37 16.46 -4.17
CA ALA A 83 18.06 17.69 -3.76
C ALA A 83 17.16 18.65 -2.95
N SER A 84 15.84 18.41 -2.91
CA SER A 84 14.87 19.28 -2.23
C SER A 84 14.57 18.84 -0.79
N HIS A 85 14.91 17.61 -0.41
CA HIS A 85 14.58 17.04 0.90
C HIS A 85 15.80 16.37 1.53
N ALA A 86 16.00 16.59 2.82
CA ALA A 86 17.10 15.98 3.56
C ALA A 86 16.88 14.48 3.81
N THR A 87 17.96 13.74 3.98
CA THR A 87 17.94 12.36 4.49
C THR A 87 17.52 12.36 5.95
N GLY A 88 16.59 11.46 6.31
CA GLY A 88 16.18 11.29 7.70
C GLY A 88 17.31 10.75 8.57
N PHE A 89 17.33 11.13 9.84
CA PHE A 89 18.27 10.55 10.82
C PHE A 89 17.62 10.37 12.19
N MET A 90 18.28 9.64 13.08
CA MET A 90 17.83 9.44 14.46
C MET A 90 18.99 9.38 15.44
N PHE A 91 18.70 9.74 16.68
CA PHE A 91 19.56 9.47 17.83
C PHE A 91 19.01 8.26 18.59
N LYS A 92 19.93 7.40 19.05
CA LYS A 92 19.63 6.26 19.92
C LYS A 92 20.48 6.36 21.18
N GLY A 93 19.80 6.48 22.32
CA GLY A 93 20.42 6.51 23.63
C GLY A 93 21.02 5.15 24.01
N LYS A 94 21.88 5.16 25.03
CA LYS A 94 22.41 3.97 25.68
C LYS A 94 21.78 3.88 27.06
N THR A 95 21.28 2.71 27.41
CA THR A 95 20.69 2.45 28.73
C THR A 95 21.11 1.09 29.24
N ALA A 96 21.37 0.97 30.55
CA ALA A 96 21.62 -0.30 31.21
C ALA A 96 20.33 -1.11 31.42
N LYS A 97 19.16 -0.47 31.44
CA LYS A 97 17.86 -1.10 31.74
C LYS A 97 16.74 -0.51 30.89
N GLY A 98 15.84 -1.37 30.43
CA GLY A 98 14.69 -0.98 29.61
C GLY A 98 15.07 -0.64 28.17
N ASP A 99 14.14 0.02 27.47
CA ASP A 99 14.34 0.44 26.09
C ASP A 99 15.12 1.76 26.03
N PRO A 100 16.10 1.88 25.12
CA PRO A 100 16.85 3.12 24.94
C PRO A 100 15.95 4.23 24.41
N ASP A 101 16.23 5.47 24.83
CA ASP A 101 15.56 6.66 24.28
C ASP A 101 15.90 6.82 22.78
N ILE A 102 14.91 7.22 21.97
CA ILE A 102 15.06 7.38 20.53
C ILE A 102 14.40 8.69 20.08
N ALA A 103 15.19 9.55 19.44
CA ALA A 103 14.71 10.78 18.83
C ALA A 103 14.81 10.69 17.30
N TYR A 104 13.67 10.80 16.60
CA TYR A 104 13.59 10.72 15.14
C TYR A 104 13.52 12.11 14.49
N PHE A 105 14.36 12.33 13.48
CA PHE A 105 14.39 13.53 12.64
C PHE A 105 14.19 13.10 11.18
N ARG A 106 12.95 12.71 10.86
CA ARG A 106 12.57 12.16 9.54
C ARG A 106 11.29 12.77 8.95
N LYS A 107 10.72 13.80 9.58
CA LYS A 107 9.54 14.47 9.05
C LYS A 107 9.93 15.23 7.78
N GLY A 108 9.30 14.92 6.65
CA GLY A 108 9.63 15.53 5.36
C GLY A 108 10.99 15.08 4.82
N SER A 109 11.49 13.90 5.23
CA SER A 109 12.70 13.33 4.64
C SER A 109 12.48 12.99 3.16
N ALA A 110 13.57 12.86 2.40
CA ALA A 110 13.53 12.39 1.02
C ALA A 110 12.73 11.09 0.87
N ALA A 111 12.97 10.08 1.73
CA ALA A 111 12.22 8.82 1.69
C ALA A 111 10.72 9.02 1.91
N SER A 112 10.31 10.02 2.68
CA SER A 112 8.89 10.35 2.89
C SER A 112 8.19 10.90 1.63
N THR A 113 8.94 11.27 0.59
CA THR A 113 8.42 11.70 -0.72
C THR A 113 8.32 10.56 -1.74
N LEU A 114 8.65 9.31 -1.36
CA LEU A 114 8.29 8.13 -2.15
C LEU A 114 6.79 8.14 -2.44
N SER A 115 6.44 7.80 -3.67
CA SER A 115 5.08 7.89 -4.20
C SER A 115 4.70 6.66 -5.01
N ALA A 116 3.41 6.54 -5.33
CA ALA A 116 2.94 5.49 -6.24
C ALA A 116 3.60 5.61 -7.63
N ALA A 117 3.95 6.82 -8.08
CA ALA A 117 4.61 7.03 -9.37
C ALA A 117 6.01 6.41 -9.41
N ASP A 118 6.76 6.49 -8.31
CA ASP A 118 8.10 5.87 -8.21
C ASP A 118 8.00 4.35 -8.32
N VAL A 119 6.94 3.78 -7.73
CA VAL A 119 6.64 2.35 -7.83
C VAL A 119 6.17 1.99 -9.23
N ASP A 120 5.44 2.90 -9.88
CA ASP A 120 4.83 2.60 -11.16
C ASP A 120 5.85 2.39 -12.29
N ALA A 121 6.99 3.08 -12.18
CA ALA A 121 8.12 2.99 -13.09
C ALA A 121 8.92 1.67 -12.99
N ILE A 122 8.68 0.84 -11.97
CA ILE A 122 9.44 -0.39 -11.73
C ILE A 122 8.84 -1.55 -12.55
N ASP A 123 9.70 -2.29 -13.25
CA ASP A 123 9.32 -3.58 -13.84
C ASP A 123 9.35 -4.69 -12.78
N PHE A 124 8.17 -5.03 -12.27
CA PHE A 124 8.01 -6.08 -11.24
C PHE A 124 8.24 -7.49 -11.76
N SER A 125 8.22 -7.73 -13.08
CA SER A 125 8.49 -9.05 -13.66
C SER A 125 9.94 -9.49 -13.43
N SER A 126 10.82 -8.52 -13.18
CA SER A 126 12.20 -8.76 -12.78
C SER A 126 12.34 -9.28 -11.35
N PHE A 127 11.34 -9.24 -10.47
CA PHE A 127 11.48 -9.64 -9.07
C PHE A 127 10.68 -10.91 -8.71
N ASP A 128 11.30 -11.82 -7.94
CA ASP A 128 10.63 -13.01 -7.41
C ASP A 128 9.75 -12.66 -6.19
N ALA A 129 10.16 -11.67 -5.40
CA ALA A 129 9.42 -11.22 -4.23
C ALA A 129 9.67 -9.75 -3.90
N VAL A 130 8.67 -9.16 -3.24
CA VAL A 130 8.72 -7.79 -2.74
C VAL A 130 8.53 -7.82 -1.23
N HIS A 131 9.37 -7.10 -0.49
CA HIS A 131 9.28 -6.93 0.95
C HIS A 131 9.10 -5.45 1.29
N VAL A 132 7.98 -5.16 1.95
CA VAL A 132 7.63 -3.83 2.45
C VAL A 132 7.04 -4.03 3.84
N THR A 133 7.48 -3.22 4.80
CA THR A 133 6.91 -3.27 6.14
C THR A 133 5.89 -2.15 6.35
N GLY A 134 5.16 -2.23 7.45
CA GLY A 134 4.29 -1.15 7.86
C GLY A 134 5.01 0.14 8.29
N ILE A 135 6.35 0.14 8.36
CA ILE A 135 7.14 1.31 8.69
C ILE A 135 7.10 2.30 7.53
N LEU A 136 7.38 1.86 6.29
CA LEU A 136 7.32 2.71 5.10
C LEU A 136 5.96 3.41 4.97
N ALA A 137 4.86 2.66 5.07
CA ALA A 137 3.52 3.24 4.95
C ALA A 137 3.15 4.14 6.15
N GLY A 138 3.94 4.14 7.23
CA GLY A 138 3.76 5.00 8.40
C GLY A 138 4.44 6.35 8.30
N ILE A 139 5.32 6.60 7.33
CA ILE A 139 6.18 7.80 7.30
C ILE A 139 5.50 9.02 6.67
N SER A 140 4.62 8.81 5.69
CA SER A 140 3.83 9.85 5.03
C SER A 140 2.61 9.27 4.30
N SER A 141 1.71 10.14 3.81
CA SER A 141 0.62 9.72 2.93
C SER A 141 1.14 9.16 1.60
N SER A 142 2.08 9.85 0.96
CA SER A 142 2.67 9.45 -0.31
C SER A 142 3.40 8.10 -0.20
N ALA A 143 4.18 7.89 0.85
CA ALA A 143 4.88 6.63 1.06
C ALA A 143 3.91 5.47 1.40
N CYS A 144 2.75 5.78 2.00
CA CYS A 144 1.66 4.83 2.16
C CYS A 144 1.10 4.38 0.81
N GLU A 145 0.86 5.32 -0.10
CA GLU A 145 0.41 5.01 -1.47
C GLU A 145 1.46 4.21 -2.24
N ALA A 146 2.75 4.53 -2.08
CA ALA A 146 3.85 3.75 -2.65
C ALA A 146 3.84 2.30 -2.13
N ALA A 147 3.75 2.11 -0.81
CA ALA A 147 3.67 0.79 -0.20
C ALA A 147 2.44 0.01 -0.71
N GLU A 148 1.28 0.65 -0.79
CA GLU A 148 0.05 0.05 -1.33
C GLU A 148 0.19 -0.33 -2.81
N ALA A 149 0.79 0.53 -3.64
CA ALA A 149 1.05 0.26 -5.05
C ALA A 149 1.95 -0.98 -5.21
N GLY A 150 3.05 -1.05 -4.43
CA GLY A 150 3.95 -2.20 -4.46
C GLY A 150 3.26 -3.50 -4.03
N LEU A 151 2.38 -3.42 -3.02
CA LEU A 151 1.55 -4.54 -2.57
C LEU A 151 0.47 -4.94 -3.59
N CYS A 152 -0.09 -4.00 -4.36
CA CYS A 152 -1.09 -4.30 -5.37
C CYS A 152 -0.49 -4.98 -6.61
N ARG A 153 0.80 -4.73 -6.88
CA ARG A 153 1.58 -5.44 -7.90
C ARG A 153 1.99 -6.86 -7.50
N LYS A 154 1.48 -7.36 -6.37
CA LYS A 154 1.61 -8.76 -5.89
C LYS A 154 1.23 -9.82 -6.91
N HIS A 155 0.40 -9.52 -7.89
CA HIS A 155 0.07 -10.46 -8.97
C HIS A 155 1.22 -10.71 -9.95
N SER A 156 2.25 -9.86 -9.95
CA SER A 156 3.44 -9.99 -10.79
C SER A 156 4.64 -10.63 -10.06
N CYS A 157 4.54 -10.92 -8.75
CA CYS A 157 5.61 -11.50 -7.94
C CYS A 157 5.14 -12.76 -7.19
N LYS A 158 6.03 -13.75 -7.00
CA LYS A 158 5.67 -15.06 -6.44
C LYS A 158 5.35 -15.02 -4.93
N ARG A 159 5.91 -14.07 -4.17
CA ARG A 159 5.65 -13.87 -2.73
C ARG A 159 5.76 -12.40 -2.31
N VAL A 160 4.92 -11.99 -1.36
CA VAL A 160 5.00 -10.69 -0.67
C VAL A 160 5.10 -10.96 0.83
N SER A 161 6.16 -10.48 1.48
CA SER A 161 6.32 -10.56 2.93
C SER A 161 6.07 -9.19 3.55
N LEU A 162 5.18 -9.18 4.54
CA LEU A 162 4.68 -7.98 5.22
C LEU A 162 4.93 -8.20 6.71
N ILE A 163 5.84 -7.43 7.31
CA ILE A 163 5.92 -7.33 8.76
C ILE A 163 4.84 -6.32 9.17
N ARG A 164 3.73 -6.86 9.70
CA ARG A 164 2.42 -6.20 9.80
C ARG A 164 2.41 -5.18 10.95
N SER A 165 2.19 -3.90 10.65
CA SER A 165 1.84 -2.86 11.63
C SER A 165 0.31 -2.73 11.76
N LYS A 166 -0.22 -2.56 12.98
CA LYS A 166 -1.65 -2.29 13.25
C LYS A 166 -2.16 -1.05 12.46
N ARG A 167 -1.31 -0.02 12.31
CA ARG A 167 -1.67 1.23 11.60
C ARG A 167 -1.89 1.03 10.09
N LEU A 168 -1.22 0.06 9.46
CA LEU A 168 -1.55 -0.36 8.08
C LEU A 168 -2.85 -1.15 8.03
N GLN A 169 -3.20 -1.92 9.06
CA GLN A 169 -4.45 -2.71 9.03
C GLN A 169 -5.67 -1.80 9.02
N GLU A 170 -5.68 -0.76 9.86
CA GLU A 170 -6.79 0.19 9.94
C GLU A 170 -6.96 0.95 8.62
N ARG A 171 -5.87 1.41 8.00
CA ARG A 171 -5.92 2.14 6.73
C ARG A 171 -6.16 1.23 5.52
N LEU A 172 -5.54 0.04 5.43
CA LEU A 172 -5.84 -0.95 4.39
C LEU A 172 -7.28 -1.46 4.49
N PHE A 173 -7.88 -1.51 5.68
CA PHE A 173 -9.29 -1.83 5.86
C PHE A 173 -10.19 -0.73 5.31
N VAL A 174 -9.91 0.53 5.64
CA VAL A 174 -10.61 1.71 5.08
C VAL A 174 -10.43 1.81 3.56
N TRP A 175 -9.22 1.56 3.07
CA TRP A 175 -8.87 1.60 1.65
C TRP A 175 -9.48 0.44 0.85
N ARG A 176 -9.46 -0.80 1.37
CA ARG A 176 -10.18 -1.94 0.76
C ARG A 176 -11.67 -1.67 0.67
N ARG A 177 -12.25 -1.02 1.68
CA ARG A 177 -13.65 -0.59 1.67
C ARG A 177 -13.89 0.49 0.62
N SER A 178 -13.02 1.49 0.54
CA SER A 178 -13.08 2.56 -0.47
C SER A 178 -12.91 2.04 -1.91
N ILE A 179 -12.02 1.09 -2.17
CA ILE A 179 -11.89 0.45 -3.50
C ILE A 179 -13.07 -0.47 -3.80
N ALA A 180 -13.60 -1.21 -2.82
CA ALA A 180 -14.82 -1.99 -3.01
C ALA A 180 -16.02 -1.08 -3.34
N GLU A 181 -16.12 0.06 -2.66
CA GLU A 181 -17.13 1.10 -2.93
C GLU A 181 -16.89 1.78 -4.29
N THR A 182 -15.65 2.07 -4.66
CA THR A 182 -15.31 2.69 -5.96
C THR A 182 -15.50 1.71 -7.12
N LYS A 183 -15.18 0.42 -6.95
CA LYS A 183 -15.51 -0.64 -7.92
C LYS A 183 -17.03 -0.86 -8.01
N SER A 184 -17.75 -0.80 -6.89
CA SER A 184 -19.23 -0.85 -6.85
C SER A 184 -19.87 0.35 -7.55
N VAL A 185 -19.33 1.56 -7.38
CA VAL A 185 -19.77 2.79 -8.05
C VAL A 185 -19.40 2.78 -9.53
N ARG A 186 -18.23 2.25 -9.92
CA ARG A 186 -17.81 2.11 -11.33
C ARG A 186 -18.61 1.02 -12.06
N ALA A 187 -18.90 -0.09 -11.39
CA ALA A 187 -19.80 -1.15 -11.87
C ALA A 187 -21.25 -0.63 -11.98
N LYS A 188 -21.74 0.14 -11.00
CA LYS A 188 -23.05 0.82 -11.08
C LYS A 188 -23.09 1.88 -12.19
N LYS A 189 -22.03 2.68 -12.40
CA LYS A 189 -21.96 3.65 -13.51
C LYS A 189 -21.96 2.95 -14.89
N GLN A 190 -21.31 1.80 -15.03
CA GLN A 190 -21.36 0.99 -16.26
C GLN A 190 -22.74 0.38 -16.50
N SER A 191 -23.41 -0.10 -15.44
CA SER A 191 -24.78 -0.61 -15.51
C SER A 191 -25.79 0.50 -15.81
N VAL A 192 -25.69 1.67 -15.19
CA VAL A 192 -26.56 2.83 -15.45
C VAL A 192 -26.36 3.38 -16.86
N ARG A 193 -25.12 3.42 -17.39
CA ARG A 193 -24.87 3.77 -18.80
C ARG A 193 -25.43 2.74 -19.78
N ARG A 194 -25.40 1.44 -19.46
CA ARG A 194 -26.04 0.38 -20.28
C ARG A 194 -27.56 0.45 -20.22
N VAL A 195 -28.14 0.75 -19.06
CA VAL A 195 -29.57 0.96 -18.87
C VAL A 195 -30.03 2.24 -19.57
N GLN A 196 -29.31 3.36 -19.46
CA GLN A 196 -29.61 4.59 -20.22
C GLN A 196 -29.48 4.40 -21.73
N LYS A 197 -28.49 3.64 -22.21
CA LYS A 197 -28.35 3.34 -23.65
C LYS A 197 -29.47 2.43 -24.15
N ARG A 198 -29.91 1.44 -23.34
CA ARG A 198 -31.09 0.61 -23.62
C ARG A 198 -32.41 1.39 -23.51
N LEU A 199 -32.54 2.32 -22.58
CA LEU A 199 -33.72 3.15 -22.41
C LEU A 199 -33.84 4.18 -23.55
N SER A 200 -32.73 4.75 -24.01
CA SER A 200 -32.67 5.58 -25.21
C SER A 200 -33.06 4.80 -26.47
N LEU A 201 -32.55 3.58 -26.67
CA LEU A 201 -32.92 2.70 -27.78
C LEU A 201 -34.40 2.26 -27.73
N PHE A 202 -34.93 2.02 -26.52
CA PHE A 202 -36.32 1.65 -26.28
C PHE A 202 -37.27 2.83 -26.52
N LEU A 203 -36.93 4.03 -26.06
CA LEU A 203 -37.71 5.25 -26.33
C LEU A 203 -37.70 5.63 -27.81
N SER A 204 -36.59 5.39 -28.53
CA SER A 204 -36.54 5.54 -29.99
C SER A 204 -37.40 4.51 -30.74
N HIS A 205 -37.56 3.28 -30.22
CA HIS A 205 -38.45 2.26 -30.79
C HIS A 205 -39.93 2.53 -30.49
N VAL A 206 -40.25 3.05 -29.29
CA VAL A 206 -41.63 3.41 -28.92
C VAL A 206 -42.11 4.65 -29.68
N ALA A 207 -41.20 5.59 -30.01
CA ALA A 207 -41.49 6.74 -30.85
C ALA A 207 -41.69 6.38 -32.35
N ALA A 208 -41.26 5.20 -32.79
CA ALA A 208 -41.29 4.78 -34.20
C ALA A 208 -42.57 4.01 -34.61
N GLY A 209 -43.55 3.85 -33.72
CA GLY A 209 -44.91 3.44 -34.08
C GLY A 209 -45.07 1.97 -34.48
N ASN A 210 -45.61 1.17 -33.57
CA ASN A 210 -46.53 0.10 -33.94
C ASN A 210 -47.49 -0.13 -32.78
N ARG A 211 -48.71 0.37 -32.95
CA ARG A 211 -49.86 0.01 -32.11
C ARG A 211 -50.29 -1.36 -32.60
N ASP A 212 -49.99 -2.41 -31.85
CA ASP A 212 -50.84 -3.60 -31.77
C ASP A 212 -50.33 -4.56 -30.69
N CYS A 213 -51.28 -5.24 -30.04
CA CYS A 213 -51.13 -6.35 -29.10
C CYS A 213 -50.74 -6.02 -27.64
N TYR A 214 -51.74 -5.66 -26.83
CA TYR A 214 -51.81 -6.08 -25.43
C TYR A 214 -53.19 -6.69 -25.15
N THR A 215 -53.24 -7.98 -24.81
CA THR A 215 -54.41 -8.61 -24.18
C THR A 215 -54.12 -8.75 -22.68
N GLU A 216 -55.00 -8.14 -21.88
CA GLU A 216 -55.05 -8.27 -20.43
C GLU A 216 -55.42 -9.72 -20.06
N THR A 217 -54.58 -10.40 -19.28
CA THR A 217 -55.00 -11.58 -18.51
C THR A 217 -54.94 -11.26 -17.03
N ARG A 218 -56.13 -11.09 -16.45
CA ARG A 218 -56.38 -10.77 -15.06
C ARG A 218 -56.66 -12.06 -14.31
N THR A 219 -55.68 -12.62 -13.59
CA THR A 219 -55.94 -13.71 -12.63
C THR A 219 -56.07 -13.14 -11.22
N LYS A 220 -57.31 -13.09 -10.73
CA LYS A 220 -57.63 -12.93 -9.30
C LYS A 220 -57.22 -14.21 -8.58
N ASN A 221 -56.54 -14.09 -7.45
CA ASN A 221 -56.65 -15.08 -6.38
C ASN A 221 -56.87 -14.36 -5.04
N LYS A 222 -57.99 -14.70 -4.42
CA LYS A 222 -58.41 -14.33 -3.07
C LYS A 222 -57.62 -15.16 -2.06
N THR A 223 -57.27 -14.56 -0.92
CA THR A 223 -57.16 -15.27 0.36
C THR A 223 -57.76 -14.40 1.48
N PRO A 224 -58.26 -15.03 2.56
CA PRO A 224 -59.27 -14.46 3.44
C PRO A 224 -58.69 -13.63 4.59
N SER A 225 -59.60 -12.86 5.20
CA SER A 225 -59.46 -12.08 6.42
C SER A 225 -58.80 -12.82 7.60
N GLY A 226 -57.93 -12.12 8.34
CA GLY A 226 -57.67 -12.43 9.75
C GLY A 226 -56.22 -12.21 10.22
N ILE A 227 -56.04 -11.12 10.97
CA ILE A 227 -55.13 -10.96 12.12
C ILE A 227 -53.59 -11.00 11.87
N GLY A 228 -52.99 -9.82 12.10
CA GLY A 228 -51.63 -9.53 12.60
C GLY A 228 -50.50 -10.54 12.43
N GLY A 229 -49.45 -10.15 11.68
CA GLY A 229 -48.16 -10.84 11.73
C GLY A 229 -47.13 -10.31 10.71
N SER A 230 -45.98 -9.90 11.23
CA SER A 230 -44.76 -9.49 10.54
C SER A 230 -44.44 -10.23 9.22
N ILE A 231 -44.33 -9.50 8.11
CA ILE A 231 -43.82 -10.03 6.84
C ILE A 231 -42.29 -10.01 6.89
N ARG A 232 -41.68 -11.12 7.27
CA ARG A 232 -40.33 -11.49 6.81
C ARG A 232 -40.48 -12.35 5.56
N ARG A 233 -40.02 -11.87 4.40
CA ARG A 233 -39.77 -12.72 3.24
C ARG A 233 -38.27 -12.97 3.15
N ASN A 234 -37.87 -14.17 3.55
CA ASN A 234 -36.58 -14.73 3.19
C ASN A 234 -36.60 -15.07 1.71
N ILE A 235 -35.64 -14.55 0.94
CA ILE A 235 -35.37 -15.04 -0.41
C ILE A 235 -34.08 -15.85 -0.33
N ILE A 236 -34.20 -17.16 -0.49
CA ILE A 236 -33.10 -18.11 -0.64
C ILE A 236 -32.82 -18.20 -2.14
N TRP A 237 -31.59 -17.89 -2.58
CA TRP A 237 -31.15 -18.14 -3.95
C TRP A 237 -30.21 -19.35 -3.95
N GLN A 238 -30.65 -20.45 -4.57
CA GLN A 238 -29.78 -21.54 -4.99
C GLN A 238 -29.26 -21.23 -6.40
N PHE A 239 -27.95 -21.38 -6.59
CA PHE A 239 -27.31 -21.32 -7.91
C PHE A 239 -27.29 -22.73 -8.53
N GLN A 240 -27.76 -22.84 -9.77
CA GLN A 240 -27.35 -23.91 -10.68
C GLN A 240 -26.66 -23.29 -11.89
N SER A 241 -25.48 -23.82 -12.20
CA SER A 241 -24.66 -23.46 -13.35
C SER A 241 -25.33 -23.89 -14.67
N PRO A 242 -24.97 -23.20 -15.75
CA PRO A 242 -24.28 -23.87 -16.85
C PRO A 242 -22.85 -23.34 -17.03
#